data_AF-A0A3N5FT98-F1
#
_entry.id   AF-A0A3N5FT98-F1
#
_cell.length_a   1.000
_cell.length_b   1.000
_cell.length_c   1.000
_cell.angle_alpha   90.00
_cell.angle_beta   90.00
_cell.angle_gamma   90.00
#
_symmetry.space_group_name_H-M   'P 1'
#
loop_
_entity.id
_entity.type
_entity.pdbx_description
1 polymer ?
#
loop_
_entity_poly.entity_id
_entity_poly.type
_entity_poly.pdbx_seq_one_letter_code
_entity_poly.pdbx_strand_id
1 'polypeptide(L)'
;SAFRLLLRQFESPLVLILIFATIISLALQQWVDSAIILAIVIGSTLLGFFQEYRASAAVEQLKRRLALTCRVLRDGVERMVPVSTVVPGDLILLSAGNLIPADGLVIEAEDFLVSEASMTGESFPVEKQPGTVKPEAALSARTNTVFLGASVQSGTAKVLVVETGLRTAFGAIAARLRSRQPETDFGRGVRQFGYLLIRAMVVIVLFVLTVNLLLGRPMIESLLFAVALAVGLSPELLPAIVSVTLSAGARAMSRRGVIVRRLEAIENLGSMDILCTDKTGTLTEGTIVLNGALDAANRPSDEVRQLAFLNAAFETGIDNPLDAAIVAAGESAGLTTHGFTKIDEIPYDFLRRRLTIVVADDGNPTQHFIVTKGAFSNVLDTCSSLERDSVDTPLTTQLRAQLDAVFRAKGAEGFRVLAVATRSLAAKPRYGRDDEQGMTFRGFLIFSDPPKADAQRTIHDLARLGIRIKVISGDNRYVTAHLAEAVGLNSKSMLTGDELGKLK
;
A
#
# COMPACT_ATOMS: atom_id res chain seq x y z
N SER A 1 -3.70 -7.75 29.33
CA SER A 1 -3.24 -8.11 30.69
C SER A 1 -4.14 -9.20 31.22
N ALA A 2 -3.56 -10.24 31.83
CA ALA A 2 -4.31 -11.36 32.41
C ALA A 2 -5.35 -10.90 33.46
N PHE A 3 -5.00 -9.90 34.26
CA PHE A 3 -5.89 -9.33 35.26
C PHE A 3 -7.12 -8.65 34.65
N ARG A 4 -6.96 -7.94 33.53
CA ARG A 4 -8.08 -7.34 32.80
C ARG A 4 -8.99 -8.39 32.16
N LEU A 5 -8.42 -9.51 31.70
CA LEU A 5 -9.18 -10.65 31.16
C LEU A 5 -10.05 -11.29 32.26
N LEU A 6 -9.48 -11.50 33.44
CA LEU A 6 -10.19 -12.00 34.62
C LEU A 6 -11.33 -11.08 35.04
N LEU A 7 -11.08 -9.76 35.14
CA LEU A 7 -12.11 -8.76 35.45
C LEU A 7 -13.27 -8.75 34.43
N ARG A 8 -12.97 -9.01 33.16
CA ARG A 8 -13.99 -9.05 32.10
C ARG A 8 -14.93 -10.24 32.24
N GLN A 9 -14.48 -11.35 32.82
CA GLN A 9 -15.34 -12.49 33.14
C GLN A 9 -16.41 -12.12 34.18
N PHE A 10 -16.11 -11.19 35.08
CA PHE A 10 -17.08 -10.65 36.04
C PHE A 10 -18.08 -9.65 35.44
N GLU A 11 -17.83 -9.12 34.24
CA GLU A 11 -18.79 -8.28 33.51
C GLU A 11 -19.90 -9.11 32.81
N SER A 12 -19.76 -10.44 32.79
CA SER A 12 -20.78 -11.33 32.23
C SER A 12 -22.09 -11.19 33.00
N PRO A 13 -23.23 -10.91 32.34
CA PRO A 13 -24.54 -10.80 32.99
C PRO A 13 -24.91 -12.01 33.85
N LEU A 14 -24.48 -13.22 33.45
CA LEU A 14 -24.72 -14.46 34.20
C LEU A 14 -23.92 -14.52 35.50
N VAL A 15 -22.64 -14.09 35.47
CA VAL A 15 -21.78 -14.03 36.66
C VAL A 15 -22.31 -12.98 37.64
N LEU A 16 -22.78 -11.84 37.14
CA LEU A 16 -23.43 -10.80 37.97
C LEU A 16 -24.69 -11.32 38.67
N ILE A 17 -25.53 -12.09 37.97
CA ILE A 17 -26.73 -12.73 38.55
C ILE A 17 -26.35 -13.73 39.64
N LEU A 18 -25.30 -14.54 39.43
CA LEU A 18 -24.84 -15.51 40.43
C LEU A 18 -24.21 -14.84 41.66
N ILE A 19 -23.46 -13.76 41.46
CA ILE A 19 -22.90 -12.97 42.57
C ILE A 19 -24.05 -12.37 43.39
N PHE A 20 -25.07 -11.84 42.73
CA PHE A 20 -26.27 -11.33 43.40
C PHE A 20 -27.01 -12.44 44.18
N ALA A 21 -27.18 -13.63 43.58
CA ALA A 21 -27.77 -14.78 44.25
C ALA A 21 -26.94 -15.26 45.46
N THR A 22 -25.61 -15.23 45.34
CA THR A 22 -24.69 -15.56 46.45
C THR A 22 -24.88 -14.58 47.61
N ILE A 23 -24.96 -13.28 47.33
CA ILE A 23 -25.16 -12.23 48.36
C ILE A 23 -26.50 -12.44 49.08
N ILE A 24 -27.57 -12.73 48.35
CA ILE A 24 -28.89 -12.98 48.94
C ILE A 24 -28.88 -14.24 49.82
N SER A 25 -28.28 -15.34 49.33
CA SER A 25 -28.23 -16.60 50.07
C SER A 25 -27.40 -16.46 51.36
N LEU A 26 -26.35 -15.64 51.32
CA LEU A 26 -25.52 -15.31 52.50
C LEU A 26 -26.29 -14.46 53.52
N ALA A 27 -27.10 -13.50 53.03
CA ALA A 27 -27.97 -12.68 53.87
C ALA A 27 -29.08 -13.51 54.56
N LEU A 28 -29.52 -14.59 53.92
CA LEU A 28 -30.51 -15.54 54.46
C LEU A 28 -29.89 -16.64 55.34
N GLN A 29 -28.59 -16.55 55.65
CA GLN A 29 -27.84 -17.54 56.43
C GLN A 29 -27.88 -18.97 55.87
N GLN A 30 -28.08 -19.11 54.56
CA GLN A 30 -28.01 -20.39 53.86
C GLN A 30 -26.56 -20.68 53.47
N TRP A 31 -25.76 -21.10 54.46
CA TRP A 31 -24.32 -21.30 54.30
C TRP A 31 -23.95 -22.34 53.24
N VAL A 32 -24.74 -23.42 53.15
CA VAL A 32 -24.50 -24.52 52.20
C VAL A 32 -24.78 -24.05 50.77
N ASP A 33 -25.92 -23.42 50.54
CA ASP A 33 -26.31 -22.92 49.21
C ASP A 33 -25.34 -21.83 48.75
N SER A 34 -25.00 -20.88 49.63
CA SER A 34 -24.01 -19.84 49.34
C SER A 34 -22.64 -20.42 48.97
N ALA A 35 -22.19 -21.47 49.67
CA ALA A 35 -20.93 -22.12 49.37
C ALA A 35 -20.95 -22.84 48.01
N ILE A 36 -22.06 -23.49 47.66
CA ILE A 36 -22.24 -24.15 46.35
C ILE A 36 -22.22 -23.11 45.23
N ILE A 37 -22.97 -22.02 45.36
CA ILE A 37 -23.02 -20.96 44.34
C ILE A 37 -21.65 -20.33 44.16
N LEU A 38 -20.97 -20.02 45.26
CA LEU A 38 -19.63 -19.45 45.23
C LEU A 38 -18.62 -20.39 44.55
N ALA A 39 -18.70 -21.70 44.82
CA ALA A 39 -17.86 -22.69 44.16
C ALA A 39 -18.13 -22.78 42.65
N ILE A 40 -19.40 -22.72 42.22
CA ILE A 40 -19.79 -22.70 40.81
C ILE A 40 -19.26 -21.43 40.12
N VAL A 41 -19.44 -20.26 40.73
CA VAL A 41 -18.97 -18.97 40.19
C VAL A 41 -17.45 -18.96 40.05
N ILE A 42 -16.72 -19.39 41.08
CA ILE A 42 -15.26 -19.45 41.05
C ILE A 42 -14.82 -20.47 39.99
N GLY A 43 -15.43 -21.64 39.95
CA GLY A 43 -15.12 -22.70 38.99
C GLY A 43 -15.34 -22.27 37.53
N SER A 44 -16.50 -21.68 37.22
CA SER A 44 -16.83 -21.20 35.88
C SER A 44 -15.92 -20.04 35.46
N THR A 45 -15.67 -19.08 36.36
CA THR A 45 -14.80 -17.92 36.09
C THR A 45 -13.36 -18.37 35.84
N LEU A 46 -12.84 -19.30 36.64
CA LEU A 46 -11.49 -19.84 36.46
C LEU A 46 -11.38 -20.64 35.17
N LEU A 47 -12.36 -21.51 34.87
CA LEU A 47 -12.37 -22.31 33.66
C LEU A 47 -12.41 -21.42 32.41
N GLY A 48 -13.32 -20.44 32.37
CA GLY A 48 -13.43 -19.46 31.30
C GLY A 48 -12.14 -18.64 31.14
N PHE A 49 -11.55 -18.17 32.25
CA PHE A 49 -10.27 -17.47 32.24
C PHE A 49 -9.13 -18.34 31.67
N PHE A 50 -8.99 -19.59 32.11
CA PHE A 50 -7.91 -20.46 31.63
C PHE A 50 -8.06 -20.80 30.14
N GLN A 51 -9.28 -21.03 29.68
CA GLN A 51 -9.59 -21.29 28.27
C GLN A 51 -9.27 -20.06 27.40
N GLU A 52 -9.73 -18.87 27.81
CA GLU A 52 -9.52 -17.63 27.07
C GLU A 52 -8.04 -17.17 27.11
N TYR A 53 -7.37 -17.35 28.24
CA TYR A 53 -5.95 -17.02 28.40
C TYR A 53 -5.07 -17.88 27.49
N ARG A 54 -5.30 -19.20 27.44
CA ARG A 54 -4.54 -20.11 26.56
C ARG A 54 -4.74 -19.76 25.08
N ALA A 55 -5.97 -19.46 24.67
CA ALA A 55 -6.28 -19.05 23.30
C ALA A 55 -5.60 -17.72 22.93
N SER A 56 -5.68 -16.73 23.83
CA SER A 56 -5.09 -15.39 23.63
C SER A 56 -3.56 -15.42 23.57
N ALA A 57 -2.92 -16.24 24.41
CA ALA A 57 -1.47 -16.35 24.48
C ALA A 57 -0.85 -16.89 23.18
N ALA A 58 -1.51 -17.86 22.51
CA ALA A 58 -1.05 -18.40 21.24
C ALA A 58 -1.08 -17.35 20.11
N VAL A 59 -2.11 -16.50 20.10
CA VAL A 59 -2.26 -15.41 19.12
C VAL A 59 -1.26 -14.28 19.40
N GLU A 60 -1.03 -13.94 20.67
CA GLU A 60 -0.05 -12.92 21.07
C GLU A 60 1.38 -13.32 20.70
N GLN A 61 1.76 -14.59 20.92
CA GLN A 61 3.07 -15.11 20.50
C GLN A 61 3.25 -15.08 18.98
N LEU A 62 2.19 -15.36 18.22
CA LEU A 62 2.23 -15.24 16.76
C LEU A 62 2.38 -13.77 16.32
N LYS A 63 1.63 -12.83 16.92
CA LYS A 63 1.75 -11.39 16.66
C LYS A 63 3.15 -10.85 16.98
N ARG A 64 3.76 -11.27 18.09
CA ARG A 64 5.12 -10.86 18.48
C ARG A 64 6.19 -11.35 17.50
N ARG A 65 6.01 -12.53 16.89
CA ARG A 65 6.90 -13.06 15.84
C ARG A 65 6.76 -12.34 14.49
N LEU A 66 5.72 -11.54 14.32
CA LEU A 66 5.43 -10.75 13.12
C LEU A 66 5.64 -9.23 13.33
N ALA A 67 6.21 -8.85 14.49
CA ALA A 67 6.42 -7.44 14.83
C ALA A 67 7.54 -6.82 13.97
N LEU A 68 7.23 -5.70 13.32
CA LEU A 68 8.20 -4.92 12.55
C LEU A 68 9.20 -4.25 13.50
N THR A 69 10.49 -4.31 13.14
CA THR A 69 11.59 -3.67 13.87
C THR A 69 12.19 -2.53 13.05
N CYS A 70 12.79 -1.54 13.73
CA CYS A 70 13.50 -0.43 13.11
C CYS A 70 14.77 -0.08 13.89
N ARG A 71 15.75 0.54 13.22
CA ARG A 71 16.98 1.04 13.85
C ARG A 71 16.75 2.42 14.44
N VAL A 72 17.14 2.59 15.70
CA VAL A 72 17.13 3.89 16.39
C VAL A 72 18.48 4.15 17.04
N LEU A 73 18.86 5.42 17.12
CA LEU A 73 20.02 5.90 17.83
C LEU A 73 19.54 6.46 19.19
N ARG A 74 19.88 5.78 20.28
CA ARG A 74 19.59 6.23 21.66
C ARG A 74 20.87 6.25 22.46
N ASP A 75 21.12 7.34 23.18
CA ASP A 75 22.36 7.55 23.95
C ASP A 75 23.64 7.39 23.09
N GLY A 76 23.57 7.76 21.81
CA GLY A 76 24.68 7.62 20.85
C GLY A 76 24.93 6.19 20.37
N VAL A 77 24.11 5.21 20.75
CA VAL A 77 24.26 3.81 20.36
C VAL A 77 23.10 3.36 19.46
N GLU A 78 23.44 2.74 18.34
CA GLU A 78 22.45 2.14 17.44
C GLU A 78 21.84 0.89 18.04
N ARG A 79 20.51 0.81 18.06
CA ARG A 79 19.76 -0.35 18.56
C ARG A 79 18.59 -0.67 17.64
N MET A 80 18.38 -1.97 17.40
CA MET A 80 17.16 -2.47 16.76
C MET A 80 16.05 -2.58 17.79
N VAL A 81 14.96 -1.84 17.59
CA VAL A 81 13.81 -1.84 18.49
C VAL A 81 12.51 -2.16 17.73
N PRO A 82 11.50 -2.77 18.38
CA PRO A 82 10.18 -2.90 17.77
C PRO A 82 9.60 -1.51 17.45
N VAL A 83 9.00 -1.34 16.27
CA VAL A 83 8.39 -0.08 15.81
C VAL A 83 7.40 0.49 16.84
N SER A 84 6.69 -0.36 17.57
CA SER A 84 5.74 0.03 18.62
C SER A 84 6.38 0.71 19.84
N THR A 85 7.70 0.69 19.97
CA THR A 85 8.44 1.29 21.10
C THR A 85 9.13 2.60 20.72
N VAL A 86 8.92 3.08 19.49
CA VAL A 86 9.39 4.37 18.99
C VAL A 86 8.55 5.48 19.62
N VAL A 87 9.22 6.53 20.11
CA VAL A 87 8.61 7.69 20.76
C VAL A 87 9.09 9.00 20.14
N PRO A 88 8.32 10.10 20.24
CA PRO A 88 8.81 11.42 19.86
C PRO A 88 10.14 11.74 20.56
N GLY A 89 11.09 12.31 19.81
CA GLY A 89 12.47 12.55 20.25
C GLY A 89 13.46 11.44 19.93
N ASP A 90 13.01 10.25 19.53
CA ASP A 90 13.92 9.23 18.99
C ASP A 90 14.54 9.68 17.67
N LEU A 91 15.76 9.20 17.41
CA LEU A 91 16.46 9.45 16.17
C LEU A 91 16.54 8.14 15.38
N ILE A 92 15.85 8.06 14.25
CA ILE A 92 15.69 6.83 13.45
C ILE A 92 16.69 6.85 12.31
N LEU A 93 17.31 5.69 12.07
CA LEU A 93 18.25 5.47 10.99
C LEU A 93 17.57 4.72 9.86
N LEU A 94 17.32 5.44 8.77
CA LEU A 94 16.61 4.95 7.60
C LEU A 94 17.59 4.68 6.47
N SER A 95 17.38 3.60 5.74
CA SER A 95 18.08 3.26 4.50
C SER A 95 17.11 2.67 3.48
N ALA A 96 17.54 2.55 2.23
CA ALA A 96 16.80 1.88 1.16
C ALA A 96 16.09 0.60 1.63
N GLY A 97 14.82 0.45 1.24
CA GLY A 97 13.95 -0.67 1.61
C GLY A 97 13.30 -0.56 2.99
N ASN A 98 13.64 0.44 3.81
CA ASN A 98 12.98 0.65 5.10
C ASN A 98 11.58 1.24 4.91
N LEU A 99 10.63 0.76 5.71
CA LEU A 99 9.35 1.46 5.92
C LEU A 99 9.53 2.51 7.00
N ILE A 100 8.95 3.69 6.78
CA ILE A 100 9.05 4.81 7.72
C ILE A 100 8.10 4.55 8.90
N PRO A 101 8.63 4.41 10.12
CA PRO A 101 7.87 3.90 11.27
C PRO A 101 7.09 4.97 12.04
N ALA A 102 7.32 6.25 11.76
CA ALA A 102 6.72 7.41 12.44
C ALA A 102 6.88 8.67 11.58
N ASP A 103 6.14 9.74 11.90
CA ASP A 103 6.36 11.03 11.25
C ASP A 103 7.57 11.72 11.89
N GLY A 104 8.44 12.27 11.05
CA GLY A 104 9.69 12.83 11.54
C GLY A 104 10.29 13.91 10.64
N LEU A 105 11.25 14.61 11.21
CA LEU A 105 12.03 15.65 10.54
C LEU A 105 13.38 15.07 10.11
N VAL A 106 13.76 15.30 8.85
CA VAL A 106 15.05 14.88 8.32
C VAL A 106 16.14 15.79 8.88
N ILE A 107 17.14 15.19 9.52
CA ILE A 107 18.27 15.88 10.15
C ILE A 107 19.52 15.76 9.27
N GLU A 108 19.76 14.57 8.73
CA GLU A 108 20.81 14.29 7.75
C GLU A 108 20.23 13.39 6.67
N ALA A 109 20.63 13.60 5.41
CA ALA A 109 20.22 12.77 4.29
C ALA A 109 21.32 12.71 3.22
N GLU A 110 21.48 11.54 2.62
CA GLU A 110 22.31 11.30 1.44
C GLU A 110 21.46 10.52 0.43
N ASP A 111 21.20 11.12 -0.73
CA ASP A 111 20.38 10.56 -1.83
C ASP A 111 19.04 9.96 -1.39
N PHE A 112 18.43 10.58 -0.36
CA PHE A 112 17.31 10.03 0.38
C PHE A 112 15.98 10.27 -0.33
N LEU A 113 15.56 9.29 -1.12
CA LEU A 113 14.30 9.29 -1.86
C LEU A 113 13.24 8.47 -1.11
N VAL A 114 12.08 9.08 -0.89
CA VAL A 114 10.97 8.47 -0.15
C VAL A 114 9.73 8.41 -1.04
N SER A 115 9.17 7.21 -1.20
CA SER A 115 7.86 7.04 -1.83
C SER A 115 6.76 7.34 -0.83
N GLU A 116 6.02 8.42 -1.10
CA GLU A 116 4.85 8.85 -0.33
C GLU A 116 3.53 8.39 -0.97
N ALA A 117 3.59 7.42 -1.89
CA ALA A 117 2.43 6.93 -2.65
C ALA A 117 1.28 6.47 -1.75
N SER A 118 1.57 5.94 -0.57
CA SER A 118 0.57 5.53 0.42
C SER A 118 -0.20 6.70 1.05
N MET A 119 0.31 7.92 0.94
CA MET A 119 -0.22 9.15 1.53
C MET A 119 -0.79 10.12 0.48
N THR A 120 -0.07 10.28 -0.64
CA THR A 120 -0.40 11.26 -1.68
C THR A 120 -1.10 10.62 -2.87
N GLY A 121 -0.99 9.30 -3.05
CA GLY A 121 -1.42 8.59 -4.25
C GLY A 121 -0.47 8.81 -5.44
N GLU A 122 0.60 9.58 -5.27
CA GLU A 122 1.61 9.81 -6.30
C GLU A 122 2.65 8.70 -6.25
N SER A 123 2.78 7.94 -7.33
CA SER A 123 3.66 6.76 -7.37
C SER A 123 5.15 7.08 -7.38
N PHE A 124 5.52 8.34 -7.53
CA PHE A 124 6.90 8.74 -7.70
C PHE A 124 7.58 9.15 -6.38
N PRO A 125 8.85 8.77 -6.17
CA PRO A 125 9.58 9.14 -4.96
C PRO A 125 9.84 10.64 -4.88
N VAL A 126 9.76 11.18 -3.66
CA VAL A 126 10.09 12.57 -3.35
C VAL A 126 11.45 12.59 -2.65
N GLU A 127 12.34 13.45 -3.12
CA GLU A 127 13.62 13.69 -2.46
C GLU A 127 13.43 14.45 -1.15
N LYS A 128 14.06 13.94 -0.09
CA LYS A 128 13.97 14.52 1.24
C LYS A 128 15.35 15.01 1.70
N GLN A 129 15.40 16.25 2.13
CA GLN A 129 16.63 16.92 2.54
C GLN A 129 16.43 17.71 3.85
N PRO A 130 17.46 17.85 4.69
CA PRO A 130 17.39 18.73 5.85
C PRO A 130 17.16 20.18 5.42
N GLY A 131 16.35 20.92 6.18
CA GLY A 131 16.12 22.33 5.88
C GLY A 131 14.81 22.88 6.43
N THR A 132 14.48 24.11 6.04
CA THR A 132 13.24 24.78 6.39
C THR A 132 12.33 24.91 5.18
N VAL A 133 11.05 24.60 5.39
CA VAL A 133 9.99 24.72 4.39
C VAL A 133 8.93 25.67 4.93
N LYS A 134 8.25 26.41 4.06
CA LYS A 134 7.18 27.34 4.46
C LYS A 134 6.08 26.59 5.25
N PRO A 135 5.53 27.17 6.32
CA PRO A 135 4.49 26.53 7.11
C PRO A 135 3.24 26.14 6.30
N GLU A 136 2.87 26.93 5.29
CA GLU A 136 1.71 26.66 4.43
C GLU A 136 2.00 25.69 3.28
N ALA A 137 3.21 25.15 3.17
CA ALA A 137 3.54 24.21 2.10
C ALA A 137 2.67 22.95 2.17
N ALA A 138 2.11 22.58 1.02
CA ALA A 138 1.39 21.33 0.83
C ALA A 138 2.27 20.12 1.21
N LEU A 139 1.66 19.00 1.61
CA LEU A 139 2.36 17.78 2.04
C LEU A 139 3.44 17.33 1.04
N SER A 140 3.12 17.31 -0.26
CA SER A 140 4.05 16.94 -1.34
C SER A 140 5.23 17.91 -1.50
N ALA A 141 5.10 19.16 -1.04
CA ALA A 141 6.15 20.17 -1.09
C ALA A 141 7.03 20.18 0.18
N ARG A 142 6.75 19.32 1.18
CA ARG A 142 7.54 19.22 2.41
C ARG A 142 8.71 18.26 2.21
N THR A 143 9.84 18.80 1.77
CA THR A 143 11.07 18.04 1.54
C THR A 143 11.84 17.71 2.82
N ASN A 144 11.56 18.38 3.93
CA ASN A 144 12.28 18.19 5.19
C ASN A 144 11.60 17.20 6.16
N THR A 145 10.48 16.60 5.78
CA THR A 145 9.72 15.67 6.62
C THR A 145 9.50 14.34 5.96
N VAL A 146 9.33 13.31 6.79
CA VAL A 146 8.88 11.98 6.38
C VAL A 146 7.63 11.58 7.12
N PHE A 147 6.83 10.69 6.52
CA PHE A 147 5.55 10.27 7.06
C PHE A 147 5.47 8.77 7.29
N LEU A 148 4.77 8.37 8.34
CA LEU A 148 4.44 6.99 8.68
C LEU A 148 3.84 6.26 7.47
N GLY A 149 4.41 5.09 7.13
CA GLY A 149 3.91 4.23 6.06
C GLY A 149 4.41 4.59 4.66
N ALA A 150 5.19 5.65 4.52
CA ALA A 150 6.03 5.86 3.34
C ALA A 150 7.18 4.84 3.32
N SER A 151 7.79 4.61 2.16
CA SER A 151 8.92 3.67 2.00
C SER A 151 10.14 4.37 1.43
N VAL A 152 11.31 4.08 1.99
CA VAL A 152 12.59 4.57 1.48
C VAL A 152 12.96 3.77 0.24
N GLN A 153 13.17 4.47 -0.87
CA GLN A 153 13.53 3.86 -2.15
C GLN A 153 15.06 3.77 -2.29
N SER A 154 15.76 4.85 -1.99
CA SER A 154 17.22 4.94 -2.07
C SER A 154 17.79 5.82 -0.95
N GLY A 155 19.11 5.77 -0.81
CA GLY A 155 19.84 6.63 0.11
C GLY A 155 19.71 6.25 1.58
N THR A 156 20.23 7.14 2.42
CA THR A 156 20.17 7.00 3.88
C THR A 156 19.79 8.33 4.53
N ALA A 157 19.16 8.25 5.70
CA ALA A 157 18.83 9.44 6.47
C ALA A 157 18.78 9.18 7.98
N LYS A 158 19.12 10.23 8.73
CA LYS A 158 18.78 10.38 10.14
C LYS A 158 17.53 11.23 10.27
N VAL A 159 16.51 10.67 10.91
CA VAL A 159 15.21 11.32 11.09
C VAL A 159 14.89 11.44 12.57
N LEU A 160 14.58 12.66 13.03
CA LEU A 160 14.06 12.91 14.36
C LEU A 160 12.55 12.66 14.37
N VAL A 161 12.08 11.78 15.25
CA VAL A 161 10.65 11.50 15.40
C VAL A 161 9.96 12.69 16.05
N VAL A 162 8.90 13.16 15.40
CA VAL A 162 8.07 14.25 15.91
C VAL A 162 6.71 13.71 16.39
N GLU A 163 6.06 12.88 15.58
CA GLU A 163 4.74 12.33 15.91
C GLU A 163 4.71 10.81 15.71
N THR A 164 3.99 10.12 16.59
CA THR A 164 3.81 8.66 16.53
C THR A 164 2.35 8.26 16.62
N GLY A 165 2.03 7.06 16.13
CA GLY A 165 0.70 6.47 16.23
C GLY A 165 -0.39 7.34 15.60
N LEU A 166 -1.44 7.66 16.36
CA LEU A 166 -2.64 8.35 15.86
C LEU A 166 -2.44 9.84 15.54
N ARG A 167 -1.33 10.43 16.00
CA ARG A 167 -1.04 11.86 15.81
C ARG A 167 -0.27 12.14 14.50
N THR A 168 0.27 11.09 13.88
CA THR A 168 0.88 11.16 12.55
C THR A 168 -0.14 11.61 11.50
N ALA A 169 0.33 12.16 10.39
CA ALA A 169 -0.49 12.55 9.25
C ALA A 169 -1.31 11.36 8.72
N PHE A 170 -0.67 10.21 8.50
CA PHE A 170 -1.36 8.97 8.14
C PHE A 170 -2.33 8.54 9.25
N GLY A 171 -1.92 8.64 10.52
CA GLY A 171 -2.75 8.31 11.68
C GLY A 171 -4.00 9.19 11.83
N ALA A 172 -3.92 10.46 11.45
CA ALA A 172 -4.99 11.44 11.43
C ALA A 172 -5.93 11.25 10.24
N ILE A 173 -5.41 10.93 9.06
CA ILE A 173 -6.21 10.50 7.90
C ILE A 173 -6.95 9.21 8.26
N ALA A 174 -6.25 8.22 8.80
CA ALA A 174 -6.84 7.00 9.33
C ALA A 174 -7.85 7.31 10.46
N ALA A 175 -7.65 8.36 11.26
CA ALA A 175 -8.62 8.81 12.27
C ALA A 175 -9.91 9.37 11.69
N ARG A 176 -9.80 10.11 10.59
CA ARG A 176 -10.96 10.68 9.88
C ARG A 176 -11.68 9.62 9.05
N LEU A 177 -10.93 8.69 8.48
CA LEU A 177 -11.44 7.47 7.83
C LEU A 177 -11.94 6.43 8.84
N ARG A 178 -11.59 6.58 10.13
CA ARG A 178 -12.22 5.89 11.28
C ARG A 178 -13.61 6.48 11.56
N SER A 179 -14.43 6.68 10.54
CA SER A 179 -15.76 6.05 10.64
C SER A 179 -15.46 4.61 11.03
N ARG A 180 -15.80 4.21 12.27
CA ARG A 180 -15.60 2.85 12.82
C ARG A 180 -15.45 1.87 11.67
N GLN A 181 -14.25 1.31 11.46
CA GLN A 181 -14.06 0.30 10.42
C GLN A 181 -15.20 -0.68 10.60
N PRO A 182 -16.07 -0.83 9.58
CA PRO A 182 -17.29 -1.58 9.76
C PRO A 182 -16.88 -2.96 10.25
N GLU A 183 -17.54 -3.38 11.31
CA GLU A 183 -17.38 -4.73 11.81
C GLU A 183 -17.57 -5.71 10.65
N THR A 184 -16.69 -6.72 10.57
CA THR A 184 -16.78 -7.69 9.48
C THR A 184 -18.14 -8.35 9.48
N ASP A 185 -18.58 -8.77 8.30
CA ASP A 185 -19.87 -9.43 8.12
C ASP A 185 -19.99 -10.66 9.02
N PHE A 186 -18.90 -11.42 9.16
CA PHE A 186 -18.81 -12.50 10.13
C PHE A 186 -18.89 -12.04 11.59
N GLY A 187 -18.19 -10.96 11.97
CA GLY A 187 -18.28 -10.40 13.33
C GLY A 187 -19.70 -9.98 13.67
N ARG A 188 -20.40 -9.33 12.72
CA ARG A 188 -21.82 -9.01 12.84
C ARG A 188 -22.68 -10.27 12.99
N GLY A 189 -22.41 -11.31 12.19
CA GLY A 189 -23.08 -12.60 12.27
C GLY A 189 -22.91 -13.30 13.61
N VAL A 190 -21.67 -13.37 14.14
CA VAL A 190 -21.38 -13.95 15.46
C VAL A 190 -22.10 -13.19 16.57
N ARG A 191 -22.15 -11.86 16.51
CA ARG A 191 -22.89 -11.07 17.49
C ARG A 191 -24.40 -11.31 17.40
N GLN A 192 -24.97 -11.34 16.20
CA GLN A 192 -26.39 -11.66 16.00
C GLN A 192 -26.73 -13.06 16.52
N PHE A 193 -25.86 -14.04 16.25
CA PHE A 193 -25.98 -15.39 16.80
C PHE A 193 -25.88 -15.40 18.33
N GLY A 194 -24.95 -14.64 18.91
CA GLY A 194 -24.87 -14.43 20.35
C GLY A 194 -26.16 -13.84 20.94
N TYR A 195 -26.77 -12.85 20.27
CA TYR A 195 -28.07 -12.30 20.69
C TYR A 195 -29.21 -13.31 20.55
N LEU A 196 -29.22 -14.14 19.52
CA LEU A 196 -30.18 -15.22 19.37
C LEU A 196 -30.10 -16.19 20.56
N LEU A 197 -28.88 -16.58 20.94
CA LEU A 197 -28.66 -17.48 22.07
C LEU A 197 -29.03 -16.85 23.40
N ILE A 198 -28.68 -15.57 23.64
CA ILE A 198 -29.10 -14.85 24.85
C ILE A 198 -30.63 -14.80 24.94
N ARG A 199 -31.32 -14.49 23.83
CA ARG A 199 -32.80 -14.49 23.80
C ARG A 199 -33.36 -15.88 24.15
N ALA A 200 -32.82 -16.94 23.56
CA ALA A 200 -33.22 -18.32 23.87
C ALA A 200 -32.97 -18.69 25.33
N MET A 201 -31.80 -18.35 25.87
CA MET A 201 -31.43 -18.60 27.28
C MET A 201 -32.38 -17.88 28.24
N VAL A 202 -32.69 -16.60 28.00
CA VAL A 202 -33.64 -15.84 28.84
C VAL A 202 -35.03 -16.50 28.83
N VAL A 203 -35.51 -16.93 27.65
CA VAL A 203 -36.80 -17.64 27.55
C VAL A 203 -36.78 -18.94 28.35
N ILE A 204 -35.72 -19.74 28.23
CA ILE A 204 -35.58 -21.00 28.98
C ILE A 204 -35.50 -20.74 30.50
N VAL A 205 -34.71 -19.76 30.93
CA VAL A 205 -34.56 -19.40 32.35
C VAL A 205 -35.90 -18.98 32.93
N LEU A 206 -36.63 -18.08 32.26
CA LEU A 206 -37.94 -17.63 32.71
C LEU A 206 -38.96 -18.77 32.74
N PHE A 207 -38.93 -19.64 31.72
CA PHE A 207 -39.79 -20.82 31.67
C PHE A 207 -39.54 -21.76 32.84
N VAL A 208 -38.28 -22.15 33.07
CA VAL A 208 -37.88 -23.05 34.16
C VAL A 208 -38.21 -22.45 35.53
N LEU A 209 -37.92 -21.15 35.72
CA LEU A 209 -38.24 -20.45 36.97
C LEU A 209 -39.76 -20.44 37.21
N THR A 210 -40.55 -20.13 36.19
CA THR A 210 -42.02 -20.11 36.29
C THR A 210 -42.58 -21.48 36.65
N VAL A 211 -42.15 -22.55 35.96
CA VAL A 211 -42.60 -23.92 36.22
C VAL A 211 -42.20 -24.38 37.63
N ASN A 212 -40.97 -24.11 38.06
CA ASN A 212 -40.51 -24.52 39.39
C ASN A 212 -41.27 -23.79 40.51
N LEU A 213 -41.57 -22.49 40.34
CA LEU A 213 -42.38 -21.74 41.28
C LEU A 213 -43.82 -22.27 41.33
N LEU A 214 -44.42 -22.62 40.19
CA LEU A 214 -45.75 -23.26 40.12
C LEU A 214 -45.79 -24.64 40.80
N LEU A 215 -44.68 -25.38 40.76
CA LEU A 215 -44.50 -26.67 41.44
C LEU A 215 -44.19 -26.54 42.95
N GLY A 216 -44.18 -25.32 43.50
CA GLY A 216 -43.93 -25.07 44.92
C GLY A 216 -42.46 -25.25 45.34
N ARG A 217 -41.51 -25.23 44.39
CA ARG A 217 -40.07 -25.30 44.71
C ARG A 217 -39.59 -23.99 45.34
N PRO A 218 -38.60 -24.03 46.26
CA PRO A 218 -38.00 -22.82 46.81
C PRO A 218 -37.46 -21.89 45.72
N MET A 219 -37.72 -20.58 45.85
CA MET A 219 -37.34 -19.57 44.85
C MET A 219 -35.84 -19.55 44.57
N ILE A 220 -35.02 -19.73 45.61
CA ILE A 220 -33.56 -19.72 45.51
C ILE A 220 -33.10 -20.95 44.73
N GLU A 221 -33.50 -22.16 45.12
CA GLU A 221 -33.18 -23.40 44.40
C GLU A 221 -33.59 -23.33 42.93
N SER A 222 -34.77 -22.77 42.65
CA SER A 222 -35.29 -22.60 41.30
C SER A 222 -34.46 -21.63 40.46
N LEU A 223 -34.02 -20.52 41.06
CA LEU A 223 -33.13 -19.56 40.42
C LEU A 223 -31.75 -20.17 40.14
N LEU A 224 -31.19 -20.91 41.11
CA LEU A 224 -29.90 -21.59 40.95
C LEU A 224 -29.93 -22.62 39.83
N PHE A 225 -31.00 -23.41 39.77
CA PHE A 225 -31.20 -24.40 38.71
C PHE A 225 -31.32 -23.74 37.32
N ALA A 226 -32.11 -22.67 37.21
CA ALA A 226 -32.29 -21.96 35.95
C ALA A 226 -30.98 -21.31 35.46
N VAL A 227 -30.20 -20.71 36.36
CA VAL A 227 -28.91 -20.09 36.00
C VAL A 227 -27.84 -21.15 35.67
N ALA A 228 -27.79 -22.27 36.40
CA ALA A 228 -26.91 -23.38 36.06
C ALA A 228 -27.17 -23.93 34.65
N LEU A 229 -28.45 -24.04 34.27
CA LEU A 229 -28.84 -24.40 32.91
C LEU A 229 -28.41 -23.35 31.88
N ALA A 230 -28.55 -22.05 32.20
CA ALA A 230 -28.13 -20.97 31.30
C ALA A 230 -26.60 -20.96 31.07
N VAL A 231 -25.80 -21.14 32.13
CA VAL A 231 -24.33 -21.26 32.00
C VAL A 231 -23.98 -22.49 31.15
N GLY A 232 -24.64 -23.63 31.36
CA GLY A 232 -24.42 -24.84 30.57
C GLY A 232 -24.76 -24.71 29.08
N LEU A 233 -25.64 -23.78 28.72
CA LEU A 233 -26.05 -23.51 27.33
C LEU A 233 -25.25 -22.39 26.65
N SER A 234 -24.43 -21.65 27.40
CA SER A 234 -23.63 -20.54 26.87
C SER A 234 -22.43 -21.05 26.07
N PRO A 235 -22.28 -20.70 24.77
CA PRO A 235 -21.15 -21.14 23.98
C PRO A 235 -19.94 -20.22 24.20
N GLU A 236 -19.38 -20.27 25.40
CA GLU A 236 -18.23 -19.44 25.82
C GLU A 236 -16.99 -19.66 24.93
N LEU A 237 -16.90 -20.86 24.34
CA LEU A 237 -15.78 -21.25 23.46
C LEU A 237 -15.88 -20.72 22.03
N LEU A 238 -17.02 -20.15 21.61
CA LEU A 238 -17.21 -19.74 20.22
C LEU A 238 -16.13 -18.75 19.72
N PRO A 239 -15.77 -17.69 20.46
CA PRO A 239 -14.70 -16.77 20.04
C PRO A 239 -13.34 -17.46 19.91
N ALA A 240 -13.04 -18.41 20.80
CA ALA A 240 -11.80 -19.17 20.77
C ALA A 240 -11.76 -20.12 19.56
N ILE A 241 -12.85 -20.83 19.27
CA ILE A 241 -12.98 -21.72 18.10
C ILE A 241 -12.74 -20.93 16.81
N VAL A 242 -13.37 -19.77 16.66
CA VAL A 242 -13.17 -18.90 15.49
C VAL A 242 -11.71 -18.48 15.37
N SER A 243 -11.10 -17.97 16.45
CA SER A 243 -9.73 -17.50 16.42
C SER A 243 -8.72 -18.61 16.09
N VAL A 244 -8.93 -19.82 16.61
CA VAL A 244 -8.07 -20.98 16.34
C VAL A 244 -8.20 -21.41 14.88
N THR A 245 -9.42 -21.49 14.35
CA THR A 245 -9.67 -21.87 12.96
C THR A 245 -9.08 -20.84 11.98
N LEU A 246 -9.28 -19.54 12.22
CA LEU A 246 -8.67 -18.49 11.39
C LEU A 246 -7.13 -18.51 11.47
N SER A 247 -6.56 -18.77 12.65
CA SER A 247 -5.11 -18.91 12.82
C SER A 247 -4.55 -20.11 12.05
N ALA A 248 -5.26 -21.25 12.05
CA ALA A 248 -4.91 -22.40 11.23
C ALA A 248 -4.97 -22.06 9.72
N GLY A 249 -6.01 -21.33 9.28
CA GLY A 249 -6.12 -20.82 7.92
C GLY A 249 -4.97 -19.89 7.52
N ALA A 250 -4.61 -18.95 8.40
CA ALA A 250 -3.48 -18.04 8.19
C ALA A 250 -2.16 -18.80 8.02
N ARG A 251 -1.93 -19.86 8.82
CA ARG A 251 -0.75 -20.73 8.69
C ARG A 251 -0.75 -21.50 7.36
N ALA A 252 -1.91 -22.00 6.93
CA ALA A 252 -2.04 -22.70 5.65
C ALA A 252 -1.76 -21.76 4.45
N MET A 253 -2.26 -20.52 4.49
CA MET A 253 -1.99 -19.47 3.51
C MET A 253 -0.51 -19.07 3.48
N SER A 254 0.13 -18.91 4.65
CA SER A 254 1.54 -18.55 4.76
C SER A 254 2.48 -19.60 4.18
N ARG A 255 2.15 -20.89 4.30
CA ARG A 255 2.90 -21.98 3.65
C ARG A 255 2.87 -21.92 2.12
N ARG A 256 1.90 -21.19 1.54
CA ARG A 256 1.77 -20.95 0.10
C ARG A 256 2.25 -19.54 -0.30
N GLY A 257 2.99 -18.85 0.57
CA GLY A 257 3.55 -17.52 0.30
C GLY A 257 2.61 -16.35 0.62
N VAL A 258 1.41 -16.58 1.15
CA VAL A 258 0.44 -15.52 1.47
C VAL A 258 0.50 -15.14 2.95
N ILE A 259 0.94 -13.91 3.25
CA ILE A 259 1.09 -13.43 4.63
C ILE A 259 -0.19 -12.72 5.10
N VAL A 260 -0.86 -13.29 6.09
CA VAL A 260 -2.07 -12.72 6.70
C VAL A 260 -1.69 -11.87 7.93
N ARG A 261 -1.82 -10.54 7.82
CA ARG A 261 -1.53 -9.61 8.93
C ARG A 261 -2.67 -9.53 9.96
N ARG A 262 -3.90 -9.78 9.53
CA ARG A 262 -5.14 -9.71 10.33
C ARG A 262 -5.98 -10.94 10.04
N LEU A 263 -6.31 -11.72 11.06
CA LEU A 263 -7.03 -12.99 10.89
C LEU A 263 -8.42 -12.78 10.27
N GLU A 264 -9.04 -11.65 10.59
CA GLU A 264 -10.36 -11.24 10.08
C GLU A 264 -10.34 -11.00 8.56
N ALA A 265 -9.17 -10.71 7.98
CA ALA A 265 -9.05 -10.48 6.53
C ALA A 265 -9.26 -11.76 5.71
N ILE A 266 -9.10 -12.94 6.30
CA ILE A 266 -9.35 -14.23 5.63
C ILE A 266 -10.83 -14.34 5.25
N GLU A 267 -11.72 -13.91 6.14
CA GLU A 267 -13.16 -13.96 5.90
C GLU A 267 -13.58 -12.93 4.87
N ASN A 268 -13.14 -11.68 5.02
CA ASN A 268 -13.40 -10.63 4.03
C ASN A 268 -12.96 -11.02 2.61
N LEU A 269 -11.85 -11.76 2.48
CA LEU A 269 -11.39 -12.25 1.18
C LEU A 269 -12.34 -13.33 0.62
N GLY A 270 -12.91 -14.17 1.49
CA GLY A 270 -13.88 -15.21 1.13
C GLY A 270 -15.29 -14.67 0.84
N SER A 271 -15.68 -13.54 1.42
CA SER A 271 -16.98 -12.88 1.21
C SER A 271 -16.94 -11.72 0.22
N MET A 272 -15.84 -11.57 -0.53
CA MET A 272 -15.65 -10.45 -1.45
C MET A 272 -16.51 -10.56 -2.72
N ASP A 273 -17.34 -9.55 -2.99
CA ASP A 273 -18.11 -9.44 -4.23
C ASP A 273 -17.40 -8.65 -5.35
N ILE A 274 -16.48 -7.76 -4.95
CA ILE A 274 -15.78 -6.85 -5.87
C ILE A 274 -14.30 -6.79 -5.49
N LEU A 275 -13.43 -7.15 -6.43
CA LEU A 275 -11.98 -6.95 -6.34
C LEU A 275 -11.58 -5.69 -7.10
N CYS A 276 -11.11 -4.68 -6.38
CA CYS A 276 -10.42 -3.53 -6.95
C CYS A 276 -8.91 -3.80 -6.91
N THR A 277 -8.26 -3.83 -8.07
CA THR A 277 -6.82 -4.10 -8.19
C THR A 277 -6.11 -2.96 -8.89
N ASP A 278 -4.87 -2.72 -8.50
CA ASP A 278 -3.94 -1.90 -9.28
C ASP A 278 -3.50 -2.68 -10.53
N LYS A 279 -2.96 -1.96 -11.51
CA LYS A 279 -2.39 -2.50 -12.75
C LYS A 279 -0.94 -2.93 -12.54
N THR A 280 -0.08 -1.94 -12.31
CA THR A 280 1.38 -2.08 -12.42
C THR A 280 1.91 -2.88 -11.24
N GLY A 281 2.67 -3.95 -11.51
CA GLY A 281 3.22 -4.86 -10.50
C GLY A 281 2.20 -5.79 -9.83
N THR A 282 0.89 -5.55 -10.02
CA THR A 282 -0.17 -6.44 -9.53
C THR A 282 -0.63 -7.39 -10.63
N LEU A 283 -1.17 -6.86 -11.73
CA LEU A 283 -1.56 -7.65 -12.90
C LEU A 283 -0.41 -7.86 -13.88
N THR A 284 0.57 -6.97 -13.86
CA THR A 284 1.77 -7.06 -14.68
C THR A 284 2.96 -7.56 -13.86
N GLU A 285 3.99 -8.07 -14.53
CA GLU A 285 5.24 -8.50 -13.91
C GLU A 285 5.95 -7.34 -13.17
N GLY A 286 5.67 -6.10 -13.56
CA GLY A 286 6.32 -4.92 -12.99
C GLY A 286 7.76 -4.75 -13.48
N THR A 287 8.16 -5.54 -14.48
CA THR A 287 9.45 -5.47 -15.16
C THR A 287 9.28 -4.74 -16.49
N ILE A 288 9.78 -3.52 -16.56
CA ILE A 288 9.73 -2.72 -17.77
C ILE A 288 10.83 -3.19 -18.73
N VAL A 289 10.49 -3.43 -19.98
CA VAL A 289 11.43 -3.81 -21.05
C VAL A 289 11.36 -2.78 -22.17
N LEU A 290 12.53 -2.31 -22.64
CA LEU A 290 12.62 -1.49 -23.86
C LEU A 290 12.46 -2.40 -25.07
N ASN A 291 11.31 -2.31 -25.74
CA ASN A 291 10.96 -3.15 -26.88
C ASN A 291 11.48 -2.57 -28.21
N GLY A 292 11.73 -1.26 -28.27
CA GLY A 292 12.32 -0.62 -29.44
C GLY A 292 12.51 0.89 -29.31
N ALA A 293 13.35 1.43 -30.19
CA ALA A 293 13.54 2.86 -30.39
C ALA A 293 13.21 3.18 -31.85
N LEU A 294 12.33 4.15 -32.09
CA LEU A 294 11.85 4.52 -33.41
C LEU A 294 12.18 5.97 -33.73
N ASP A 295 12.47 6.30 -34.98
CA ASP A 295 12.60 7.67 -35.47
C ASP A 295 11.23 8.37 -35.57
N ALA A 296 11.25 9.65 -35.95
CA ALA A 296 10.03 10.44 -36.19
C ALA A 296 9.14 9.89 -37.31
N ALA A 297 9.66 9.03 -38.19
CA ALA A 297 8.94 8.35 -39.27
C ALA A 297 8.45 6.93 -38.86
N ASN A 298 8.53 6.59 -37.57
CA ASN A 298 8.11 5.30 -37.01
C ASN A 298 8.91 4.10 -37.55
N ARG A 299 10.19 4.30 -37.90
CA ARG A 299 11.15 3.25 -38.32
C ARG A 299 12.14 2.97 -37.18
N PRO A 300 12.62 1.72 -36.99
CA PRO A 300 13.67 1.43 -36.02
C PRO A 300 14.90 2.33 -36.22
N SER A 301 15.40 2.92 -35.13
CA SER A 301 16.55 3.83 -35.17
C SER A 301 17.54 3.53 -34.03
N ASP A 302 18.77 3.19 -34.41
CA ASP A 302 19.87 3.00 -33.47
C ASP A 302 20.37 4.34 -32.91
N GLU A 303 20.22 5.42 -33.68
CA GLU A 303 20.58 6.76 -33.21
C GLU A 303 19.68 7.20 -32.05
N VAL A 304 18.36 7.03 -32.17
CA VAL A 304 17.43 7.31 -31.05
C VAL A 304 17.74 6.42 -29.85
N ARG A 305 18.14 5.16 -30.08
CA ARG A 305 18.58 4.25 -29.00
C ARG A 305 19.84 4.76 -28.30
N GLN A 306 20.83 5.23 -29.07
CA GLN A 306 22.07 5.79 -28.54
C GLN A 306 21.81 7.07 -27.73
N LEU A 307 20.96 7.96 -28.24
CA LEU A 307 20.56 9.17 -27.52
C LEU A 307 19.87 8.84 -26.20
N ALA A 308 18.91 7.92 -26.23
CA ALA A 308 18.23 7.46 -25.03
C ALA A 308 19.21 6.79 -24.04
N PHE A 309 20.14 5.97 -24.54
CA PHE A 309 21.18 5.35 -23.74
C PHE A 309 22.07 6.38 -23.06
N LEU A 310 22.58 7.37 -23.79
CA LEU A 310 23.40 8.44 -23.20
C LEU A 310 22.61 9.20 -22.13
N ASN A 311 21.34 9.50 -22.38
CA ASN A 311 20.49 10.17 -21.40
C ASN A 311 20.26 9.29 -20.15
N ALA A 312 20.02 7.99 -20.29
CA ALA A 312 19.79 7.10 -19.14
C ALA A 312 21.07 6.71 -18.40
N ALA A 313 22.17 6.45 -19.10
CA ALA A 313 23.44 6.01 -18.53
C ALA A 313 24.17 7.12 -17.75
N PHE A 314 23.99 8.38 -18.17
CA PHE A 314 24.54 9.54 -17.46
C PHE A 314 23.59 10.14 -16.44
N GLU A 315 22.36 9.67 -16.30
CA GLU A 315 21.45 10.15 -15.27
C GLU A 315 22.03 9.87 -13.88
N THR A 316 22.13 10.91 -13.04
CA THR A 316 22.54 10.76 -11.63
C THR A 316 21.38 10.90 -10.67
N GLY A 317 20.16 10.94 -11.21
CA GLY A 317 18.92 11.13 -10.48
C GLY A 317 18.31 9.83 -9.95
N ILE A 318 16.99 9.72 -10.08
CA ILE A 318 16.19 8.67 -9.46
C ILE A 318 16.33 7.36 -10.25
N ASP A 319 16.66 6.26 -9.56
CA ASP A 319 16.58 4.93 -10.14
C ASP A 319 15.16 4.65 -10.67
N ASN A 320 15.06 4.57 -11.99
CA ASN A 320 13.79 4.43 -12.70
C ASN A 320 13.82 3.14 -13.54
N PRO A 321 12.82 2.25 -13.41
CA PRO A 321 12.76 1.02 -14.20
C PRO A 321 12.78 1.23 -15.72
N LEU A 322 12.31 2.39 -16.21
CA LEU A 322 12.43 2.75 -17.63
C LEU A 322 13.88 2.95 -18.05
N ASP A 323 14.68 3.59 -17.20
CA ASP A 323 16.06 3.95 -17.49
C ASP A 323 16.98 2.76 -17.33
N ALA A 324 16.74 1.92 -16.32
CA ALA A 324 17.35 0.60 -16.23
C ALA A 324 17.09 -0.25 -17.50
N ALA A 325 15.87 -0.21 -18.04
CA ALA A 325 15.53 -0.91 -19.27
C ALA A 325 16.25 -0.35 -20.51
N ILE A 326 16.43 0.98 -20.59
CA ILE A 326 17.19 1.64 -21.66
C ILE A 326 18.67 1.27 -21.56
N VAL A 327 19.26 1.35 -20.37
CA VAL A 327 20.68 1.03 -20.12
C VAL A 327 20.95 -0.43 -20.47
N ALA A 328 20.16 -1.37 -19.94
CA ALA A 328 20.33 -2.80 -20.22
C ALA A 328 20.21 -3.12 -21.73
N ALA A 329 19.27 -2.48 -22.43
CA ALA A 329 19.12 -2.65 -23.88
C ALA A 329 20.29 -2.04 -24.66
N GLY A 330 20.82 -0.89 -24.22
CA GLY A 330 21.97 -0.25 -24.85
C GLY A 330 23.27 -1.03 -24.66
N GLU A 331 23.55 -1.51 -23.44
CA GLU A 331 24.71 -2.35 -23.14
C GLU A 331 24.65 -3.67 -23.93
N SER A 332 23.47 -4.30 -24.02
CA SER A 332 23.26 -5.51 -24.82
C SER A 332 23.48 -5.29 -26.32
N ALA A 333 23.28 -4.05 -26.80
CA ALA A 333 23.57 -3.63 -28.17
C ALA A 333 25.03 -3.16 -28.36
N GLY A 334 25.88 -3.21 -27.32
CA GLY A 334 27.28 -2.79 -27.37
C GLY A 334 27.49 -1.27 -27.32
N LEU A 335 26.48 -0.50 -26.92
CA LEU A 335 26.62 0.95 -26.74
C LEU A 335 27.46 1.26 -25.51
N THR A 336 28.26 2.32 -25.61
CA THR A 336 29.10 2.81 -24.50
C THR A 336 28.96 4.32 -24.40
N THR A 337 29.32 4.86 -23.23
CA THR A 337 29.39 6.30 -22.99
C THR A 337 30.71 6.92 -23.45
N HIS A 338 31.63 6.13 -24.01
CA HIS A 338 32.93 6.62 -24.48
C HIS A 338 32.78 7.68 -25.58
N GLY A 339 33.61 8.72 -25.52
CA GLY A 339 33.55 9.87 -26.43
C GLY A 339 32.56 10.96 -25.99
N PHE A 340 31.80 10.72 -24.93
CA PHE A 340 30.91 11.72 -24.33
C PHE A 340 31.25 11.94 -22.87
N THR A 341 31.26 13.20 -22.46
CA THR A 341 31.44 13.59 -21.07
C THR A 341 30.17 14.27 -20.57
N LYS A 342 29.60 13.80 -19.44
CA LYS A 342 28.48 14.49 -18.78
C LYS A 342 28.95 15.84 -18.26
N ILE A 343 28.24 16.89 -18.62
CA ILE A 343 28.53 18.27 -18.17
C ILE A 343 27.57 18.69 -17.06
N ASP A 344 26.27 18.46 -17.26
CA ASP A 344 25.21 18.92 -16.36
C ASP A 344 23.95 18.06 -16.58
N GLU A 345 22.94 18.25 -15.74
CA GLU A 345 21.62 17.68 -15.92
C GLU A 345 20.53 18.66 -15.50
N ILE A 346 19.36 18.56 -16.14
CA ILE A 346 18.13 19.18 -15.67
C ILE A 346 17.29 18.02 -15.13
N PRO A 347 17.25 17.82 -13.79
CA PRO A 347 16.62 16.66 -13.18
C PRO A 347 15.16 16.51 -13.60
N TYR A 348 14.65 15.28 -13.50
CA TYR A 348 13.27 14.99 -13.81
C TYR A 348 12.34 15.85 -12.94
N ASP A 349 11.33 16.46 -13.57
CA ASP A 349 10.33 17.27 -12.90
C ASP A 349 8.95 16.71 -13.22
N PHE A 350 8.17 16.37 -12.18
CA PHE A 350 6.85 15.76 -12.32
C PHE A 350 5.79 16.66 -13.00
N LEU A 351 5.97 17.98 -12.98
CA LEU A 351 5.13 18.91 -13.72
C LEU A 351 5.53 18.93 -15.21
N ARG A 352 6.83 18.95 -15.50
CA ARG A 352 7.36 18.95 -16.88
C ARG A 352 7.35 17.57 -17.52
N ARG A 353 7.30 16.50 -16.72
CA ARG A 353 7.34 15.07 -17.09
C ARG A 353 8.47 14.70 -18.05
N ARG A 354 9.65 15.31 -17.89
CA ARG A 354 10.85 15.08 -18.70
C ARG A 354 12.13 15.33 -17.92
N LEU A 355 13.22 14.72 -18.37
CA LEU A 355 14.59 14.81 -17.86
C LEU A 355 15.53 15.14 -19.01
N THR A 356 16.51 15.98 -18.75
CA THR A 356 17.52 16.38 -19.75
C THR A 356 18.92 16.12 -19.23
N ILE A 357 19.75 15.44 -20.02
CA ILE A 357 21.19 15.31 -19.76
C ILE A 357 21.95 16.18 -20.75
N VAL A 358 22.96 16.87 -20.25
CA VAL A 358 23.88 17.68 -21.04
C VAL A 358 25.20 16.92 -21.16
N VAL A 359 25.60 16.66 -22.40
CA VAL A 359 26.87 16.01 -22.73
C VAL A 359 27.72 16.90 -23.62
N ALA A 360 29.03 16.80 -23.48
CA ALA A 360 29.99 17.30 -24.46
C ALA A 360 30.54 16.11 -25.24
N ASP A 361 30.69 16.27 -26.55
CA ASP A 361 31.51 15.38 -27.36
C ASP A 361 32.97 15.72 -27.09
N ASP A 362 33.79 14.72 -26.75
CA ASP A 362 35.21 14.90 -26.45
C ASP A 362 35.96 15.52 -27.64
N GLY A 363 35.44 15.36 -28.87
CA GLY A 363 35.97 15.97 -30.09
C GLY A 363 35.59 17.44 -30.31
N ASN A 364 34.57 17.96 -29.60
CA ASN A 364 34.16 19.37 -29.71
C ASN A 364 33.67 19.94 -28.37
N PRO A 365 34.59 20.26 -27.44
CA PRO A 365 34.24 20.73 -26.10
C PRO A 365 33.61 22.13 -26.08
N THR A 366 33.63 22.87 -27.20
CA THR A 366 33.00 24.20 -27.29
C THR A 366 31.50 24.15 -27.59
N GLN A 367 30.98 22.96 -27.91
CA GLN A 367 29.58 22.73 -28.20
C GLN A 367 29.05 21.66 -27.24
N HIS A 368 27.99 21.98 -26.52
CA HIS A 368 27.31 21.03 -25.68
C HIS A 368 26.04 20.55 -26.39
N PHE A 369 25.72 19.29 -26.16
CA PHE A 369 24.58 18.61 -26.72
C PHE A 369 23.65 18.17 -25.60
N ILE A 370 22.37 18.55 -25.69
CA ILE A 370 21.37 18.16 -24.70
C ILE A 370 20.48 17.08 -25.28
N VAL A 371 20.24 16.05 -24.48
CA VAL A 371 19.30 14.97 -24.79
C VAL A 371 18.20 14.99 -23.75
N THR A 372 16.95 15.12 -24.19
CA THR A 372 15.77 15.12 -23.34
C THR A 372 14.93 13.88 -23.61
N LYS A 373 14.53 13.17 -22.56
CA LYS A 373 13.52 12.10 -22.62
C LYS A 373 12.34 12.43 -21.71
N GLY A 374 11.13 12.01 -22.09
CA GLY A 374 9.96 12.23 -21.24
C GLY A 374 8.64 11.83 -21.86
N ALA A 375 7.55 12.26 -21.21
CA ALA A 375 6.20 12.07 -21.70
C ALA A 375 6.02 12.75 -23.07
N PHE A 376 5.38 12.03 -24.01
CA PHE A 376 5.29 12.44 -25.41
C PHE A 376 4.81 13.89 -25.60
N SER A 377 3.66 14.25 -25.02
CA SER A 377 3.10 15.61 -25.12
C SER A 377 4.06 16.67 -24.58
N ASN A 378 4.66 16.41 -23.42
CA ASN A 378 5.49 17.38 -22.71
C ASN A 378 6.85 17.64 -23.39
N VAL A 379 7.38 16.65 -24.10
CA VAL A 379 8.59 16.81 -24.93
C VAL A 379 8.25 17.48 -26.25
N LEU A 380 7.14 17.07 -26.89
CA LEU A 380 6.71 17.64 -28.16
C LEU A 380 6.38 19.14 -28.03
N ASP A 381 5.85 19.57 -26.88
CA ASP A 381 5.54 20.97 -26.58
C ASP A 381 6.79 21.87 -26.58
N THR A 382 7.97 21.33 -26.31
CA THR A 382 9.22 22.10 -26.34
C THR A 382 9.97 21.98 -27.67
N CYS A 383 9.46 21.18 -28.61
CA CYS A 383 10.07 20.98 -29.92
C CYS A 383 9.59 22.03 -30.94
N SER A 384 10.55 22.60 -31.68
CA SER A 384 10.30 23.49 -32.83
C SER A 384 10.49 22.80 -34.18
N SER A 385 11.23 21.70 -34.18
CA SER A 385 11.64 20.93 -35.35
C SER A 385 11.54 19.43 -35.07
N LEU A 386 11.61 18.64 -36.12
CA LEU A 386 11.82 17.19 -36.05
C LEU A 386 12.86 16.78 -37.09
N GLU A 387 13.66 15.78 -36.78
CA GLU A 387 14.60 15.23 -37.73
C GLU A 387 13.88 14.26 -38.67
N ARG A 388 14.06 14.45 -39.98
CA ARG A 388 13.57 13.54 -41.00
C ARG A 388 14.66 13.32 -42.04
N ASP A 389 15.06 12.07 -42.21
CA ASP A 389 16.11 11.65 -43.15
C ASP A 389 17.39 12.50 -42.98
N SER A 390 17.82 12.69 -41.73
CA SER A 390 19.00 13.47 -41.32
C SER A 390 18.92 14.98 -41.59
N VAL A 391 17.71 15.51 -41.80
CA VAL A 391 17.47 16.95 -41.97
C VAL A 391 16.43 17.44 -40.96
N ASP A 392 16.76 18.53 -40.26
CA ASP A 392 15.84 19.20 -39.34
C ASP A 392 14.76 19.94 -40.12
N THR A 393 13.51 19.51 -39.93
CA THR A 393 12.33 20.11 -40.57
C THR A 393 11.47 20.82 -39.52
N PRO A 394 10.91 22.01 -39.81
CA PRO A 394 10.02 22.70 -38.88
C PRO A 394 8.81 21.83 -38.49
N LEU A 395 8.49 21.79 -37.20
CA LEU A 395 7.42 20.96 -36.65
C LEU A 395 6.06 21.62 -36.92
N THR A 396 5.51 21.38 -38.11
CA THR A 396 4.18 21.86 -38.52
C THR A 396 3.05 21.16 -37.77
N THR A 397 1.86 21.76 -37.76
CA THR A 397 0.64 21.17 -37.15
C THR A 397 0.32 19.79 -37.75
N GLN A 398 0.56 19.60 -39.06
CA GLN A 398 0.35 18.32 -39.73
C GLN A 398 1.33 17.24 -39.23
N LEU A 399 2.60 17.59 -39.04
CA LEU A 399 3.61 16.68 -38.52
C LEU A 399 3.35 16.33 -37.04
N ARG A 400 2.92 17.30 -36.23
CA ARG A 400 2.46 17.03 -34.85
C ARG A 400 1.34 16.00 -34.83
N ALA A 401 0.32 16.16 -35.68
CA ALA A 401 -0.78 15.20 -35.79
C ALA A 401 -0.34 13.79 -36.23
N GLN A 402 0.69 13.68 -37.08
CA GLN A 402 1.26 12.39 -37.48
C GLN A 402 1.97 11.70 -36.30
N LEU A 403 2.76 12.44 -35.53
CA LEU A 403 3.42 11.91 -34.33
C LEU A 403 2.41 11.47 -33.26
N ASP A 404 1.35 12.26 -33.06
CA ASP A 404 0.20 11.91 -32.20
C ASP A 404 -0.46 10.59 -32.64
N ALA A 405 -0.61 10.36 -33.95
CA ALA A 405 -1.18 9.13 -34.48
C ALA A 405 -0.30 7.92 -34.17
N VAL A 406 1.04 8.05 -34.32
CA VAL A 406 2.00 7.01 -33.94
C VAL A 406 1.93 6.70 -32.45
N PHE A 407 1.94 7.74 -31.60
CA PHE A 407 1.81 7.59 -30.14
C PHE A 407 0.54 6.82 -29.76
N ARG A 408 -0.60 7.14 -30.37
CA ARG A 408 -1.88 6.46 -30.13
C ARG A 408 -1.87 5.01 -30.62
N ALA A 409 -1.32 4.75 -31.81
CA ALA A 409 -1.22 3.41 -32.37
C ALA A 409 -0.37 2.50 -31.47
N LYS A 410 0.80 2.97 -31.03
CA LYS A 410 1.67 2.21 -30.11
C LYS A 410 1.07 2.02 -28.72
N GLY A 411 0.34 3.02 -28.22
CA GLY A 411 -0.45 2.85 -26.99
C GLY A 411 -1.54 1.78 -27.11
N ALA A 412 -2.21 1.68 -28.26
CA ALA A 412 -3.23 0.66 -28.53
C ALA A 412 -2.64 -0.75 -28.69
N GLU A 413 -1.41 -0.85 -29.16
CA GLU A 413 -0.62 -2.09 -29.14
C GLU A 413 -0.16 -2.49 -27.71
N GLY A 414 -0.46 -1.68 -26.68
CA GLY A 414 -0.12 -1.97 -25.29
C GLY A 414 1.21 -1.40 -24.82
N PHE A 415 1.90 -0.64 -25.67
CA PHE A 415 3.19 -0.08 -25.32
C PHE A 415 3.07 1.25 -24.57
N ARG A 416 3.91 1.41 -23.55
CA ARG A 416 4.18 2.71 -22.97
C ARG A 416 5.19 3.43 -23.86
N VAL A 417 4.88 4.67 -24.23
CA VAL A 417 5.68 5.44 -25.19
C VAL A 417 6.27 6.68 -24.53
N LEU A 418 7.58 6.87 -24.68
CA LEU A 418 8.29 8.12 -24.35
C LEU A 418 8.81 8.77 -25.62
N ALA A 419 9.05 10.08 -25.55
CA ALA A 419 9.68 10.85 -26.61
C ALA A 419 11.13 11.17 -26.27
N VAL A 420 11.96 11.28 -27.30
CA VAL A 420 13.34 11.75 -27.24
C VAL A 420 13.50 12.97 -28.14
N ALA A 421 14.10 14.02 -27.61
CA ALA A 421 14.42 15.23 -28.34
C ALA A 421 15.82 15.71 -28.00
N THR A 422 16.47 16.41 -28.93
CA THR A 422 17.83 16.91 -28.74
C THR A 422 17.99 18.33 -29.20
N ARG A 423 19.06 18.98 -28.73
CA ARG A 423 19.46 20.31 -29.18
C ARG A 423 20.95 20.50 -28.97
N SER A 424 21.61 21.15 -29.93
CA SER A 424 23.00 21.57 -29.80
C SER A 424 23.07 23.03 -29.38
N LEU A 425 23.90 23.33 -28.40
CA LEU A 425 24.06 24.65 -27.78
C LEU A 425 25.54 25.00 -27.68
N ALA A 426 25.88 26.28 -27.70
CA ALA A 426 27.22 26.72 -27.32
C ALA A 426 27.48 26.33 -25.85
N ALA A 427 28.72 25.93 -25.54
CA ALA A 427 29.11 25.55 -24.19
C ALA A 427 28.82 26.69 -23.21
N LYS A 428 28.20 26.36 -22.07
CA LYS A 428 27.89 27.31 -21.01
C LYS A 428 28.03 26.64 -19.63
N PRO A 429 28.24 27.42 -18.56
CA PRO A 429 28.59 26.87 -17.25
C PRO A 429 27.42 26.25 -16.47
N ARG A 430 26.16 26.57 -16.81
CA ARG A 430 24.96 26.03 -16.14
C ARG A 430 23.79 25.90 -17.09
N TYR A 431 23.01 24.85 -16.91
CA TYR A 431 21.79 24.58 -17.66
C TYR A 431 20.55 24.68 -16.77
N GLY A 432 19.43 25.05 -17.39
CA GLY A 432 18.16 25.25 -16.73
C GLY A 432 16.99 24.99 -17.67
N ARG A 433 15.78 25.09 -17.12
CA ARG A 433 14.53 24.67 -17.80
C ARG A 433 14.29 25.39 -19.14
N ASP A 434 14.78 26.62 -19.29
CA ASP A 434 14.58 27.41 -20.51
C ASP A 434 15.42 26.91 -21.70
N ASP A 435 16.47 26.11 -21.44
CA ASP A 435 17.32 25.54 -22.49
C ASP A 435 16.65 24.43 -23.28
N GLU A 436 15.62 23.82 -22.68
CA GLU A 436 14.81 22.76 -23.29
C GLU A 436 13.86 23.28 -24.38
N GLN A 437 13.80 24.59 -24.62
CA GLN A 437 12.95 25.18 -25.65
C GLN A 437 13.57 25.08 -27.05
N GLY A 438 12.75 24.94 -28.08
CA GLY A 438 13.24 24.89 -29.47
C GLY A 438 14.10 23.66 -29.77
N MET A 439 13.72 22.51 -29.21
CA MET A 439 14.40 21.24 -29.49
C MET A 439 13.97 20.63 -30.83
N THR A 440 14.79 19.70 -31.32
CA THR A 440 14.48 18.83 -32.45
C THR A 440 13.98 17.48 -31.92
N PHE A 441 12.74 17.12 -32.25
CA PHE A 441 12.19 15.80 -31.96
C PHE A 441 12.94 14.73 -32.76
N ARG A 442 13.44 13.70 -32.08
CA ARG A 442 14.23 12.63 -32.69
C ARG A 442 13.44 11.35 -32.86
N GLY A 443 12.61 10.99 -31.89
CA GLY A 443 11.89 9.73 -31.96
C GLY A 443 11.16 9.30 -30.70
N PHE A 444 10.77 8.03 -30.71
CA PHE A 444 10.00 7.36 -29.68
C PHE A 444 10.78 6.22 -29.04
N LEU A 445 10.56 6.01 -27.74
CA LEU A 445 10.96 4.81 -27.04
C LEU A 445 9.71 4.03 -26.67
N ILE A 446 9.73 2.73 -26.98
CA ILE A 446 8.60 1.84 -26.82
C ILE A 446 8.92 0.83 -25.73
N PHE A 447 8.10 0.82 -24.68
CA PHE A 447 8.26 -0.06 -23.53
C PHE A 447 7.07 -0.98 -23.39
N SER A 448 7.33 -2.21 -22.95
CA SER A 448 6.32 -3.18 -22.56
C SER A 448 6.44 -3.55 -21.09
N ASP A 449 5.29 -3.74 -20.44
CA ASP A 449 5.16 -4.32 -19.11
C ASP A 449 4.15 -5.48 -19.23
N PRO A 450 4.62 -6.72 -19.46
CA PRO A 450 3.75 -7.83 -19.79
C PRO A 450 2.84 -8.22 -18.61
N PRO A 451 1.61 -8.68 -18.87
CA PRO A 451 0.77 -9.28 -17.83
C PRO A 451 1.46 -10.52 -17.24
N LYS A 452 1.24 -10.79 -15.96
CA LYS A 452 1.66 -12.06 -15.35
C LYS A 452 1.02 -13.23 -16.07
N ALA A 453 1.78 -14.30 -16.24
CA ALA A 453 1.33 -15.49 -16.98
C ALA A 453 0.02 -16.10 -16.43
N ASP A 454 -0.24 -15.95 -15.12
CA ASP A 454 -1.42 -16.46 -14.43
C ASP A 454 -2.54 -15.41 -14.25
N ALA A 455 -2.33 -14.15 -14.63
CA ALA A 455 -3.27 -13.06 -14.40
C ALA A 455 -4.64 -13.32 -15.07
N GLN A 456 -4.63 -13.68 -16.35
CA GLN A 456 -5.84 -13.95 -17.12
C GLN A 456 -6.64 -15.12 -16.52
N ARG A 457 -5.95 -16.22 -16.19
CA ARG A 457 -6.57 -17.39 -15.55
C ARG A 457 -7.18 -17.02 -14.20
N THR A 458 -6.44 -16.26 -13.38
CA THR A 458 -6.88 -15.84 -12.05
C THR A 458 -8.11 -14.95 -12.13
N ILE A 459 -8.12 -13.98 -13.04
CA ILE A 459 -9.27 -13.09 -13.28
C ILE A 459 -10.50 -13.90 -13.69
N HIS A 460 -10.32 -14.88 -14.57
CA HIS A 460 -11.40 -15.75 -15.01
C HIS A 460 -11.91 -16.68 -13.89
N ASP A 461 -11.02 -17.24 -13.08
CA ASP A 461 -11.38 -18.08 -11.93
C ASP A 461 -12.16 -17.27 -10.88
N LEU A 462 -11.75 -16.03 -10.61
CA LEU A 462 -12.47 -15.10 -9.74
C LEU A 462 -13.85 -14.73 -10.32
N ALA A 463 -13.94 -14.47 -11.63
CA ALA A 463 -15.21 -14.19 -12.29
C ALA A 463 -16.19 -15.37 -12.22
N ARG A 464 -15.69 -16.62 -12.33
CA ARG A 464 -16.48 -17.85 -12.13
C ARG A 464 -17.04 -17.99 -10.72
N LEU A 465 -16.34 -17.44 -9.72
CA LEU A 465 -16.81 -17.36 -8.34
C LEU A 465 -17.81 -16.21 -8.11
N GLY A 466 -18.18 -15.46 -9.15
CA GLY A 466 -19.12 -14.33 -9.07
C GLY A 466 -18.48 -13.01 -8.64
N ILE A 467 -17.15 -12.95 -8.55
CA ILE A 467 -16.41 -11.77 -8.11
C ILE A 467 -16.23 -10.82 -9.28
N ARG A 468 -16.71 -9.57 -9.13
CA ARG A 468 -16.53 -8.52 -10.14
C ARG A 468 -15.17 -7.86 -9.98
N ILE A 469 -14.46 -7.70 -11.09
CA ILE A 469 -13.10 -7.14 -11.07
C ILE A 469 -13.10 -5.72 -11.63
N LYS A 470 -12.39 -4.82 -10.95
CA LYS A 470 -12.18 -3.43 -11.34
C LYS A 470 -10.70 -3.12 -11.30
N VAL A 471 -10.17 -2.63 -12.42
CA VAL A 471 -8.78 -2.18 -12.50
C VAL A 471 -8.75 -0.68 -12.29
N ILE A 472 -7.90 -0.23 -11.37
CA ILE A 472 -7.64 1.19 -11.10
C ILE A 472 -6.19 1.42 -11.50
N SER A 473 -5.93 2.36 -12.40
CA SER A 473 -4.58 2.61 -12.90
C SER A 473 -4.32 4.09 -13.17
N GLY A 474 -3.10 4.54 -12.91
CA GLY A 474 -2.59 5.86 -13.29
C GLY A 474 -1.98 5.92 -14.69
N ASP A 475 -1.90 4.80 -15.41
CA ASP A 475 -1.34 4.75 -16.77
C ASP A 475 -2.29 5.34 -17.81
N ASN A 476 -1.76 5.61 -19.00
CA ASN A 476 -2.54 6.08 -20.13
C ASN A 476 -3.68 5.09 -20.46
N ARG A 477 -4.87 5.63 -20.73
CA ARG A 477 -6.08 4.89 -21.12
C ARG A 477 -5.85 3.83 -22.20
N TYR A 478 -4.98 4.07 -23.18
CA TYR A 478 -4.74 3.12 -24.27
C TYR A 478 -4.01 1.85 -23.77
N VAL A 479 -2.98 2.04 -22.94
CA VAL A 479 -2.20 0.94 -22.34
C VAL A 479 -3.09 0.14 -21.37
N THR A 480 -3.87 0.84 -20.55
CA THR A 480 -4.81 0.21 -19.62
C THR A 480 -5.89 -0.58 -20.36
N ALA A 481 -6.36 -0.08 -21.51
CA ALA A 481 -7.38 -0.77 -22.32
C ALA A 481 -6.81 -2.05 -22.95
N HIS A 482 -5.59 -1.98 -23.49
CA HIS A 482 -4.90 -3.14 -24.03
C HIS A 482 -4.68 -4.21 -22.96
N LEU A 483 -4.18 -3.84 -21.78
CA LEU A 483 -4.01 -4.80 -20.70
C LEU A 483 -5.35 -5.41 -20.28
N ALA A 484 -6.40 -4.59 -20.14
CA ALA A 484 -7.73 -5.07 -19.80
C ALA A 484 -8.17 -6.16 -20.78
N GLU A 485 -8.02 -5.95 -22.09
CA GLU A 485 -8.32 -6.95 -23.12
C GLU A 485 -7.44 -8.19 -23.00
N ALA A 486 -6.12 -8.02 -22.79
CA ALA A 486 -5.18 -9.12 -22.63
C ALA A 486 -5.52 -10.03 -21.43
N VAL A 487 -6.05 -9.46 -20.34
CA VAL A 487 -6.49 -10.22 -19.17
C VAL A 487 -7.97 -10.62 -19.20
N GLY A 488 -8.68 -10.37 -20.30
CA GLY A 488 -10.08 -10.79 -20.50
C GLY A 488 -11.14 -9.88 -19.88
N LEU A 489 -10.82 -8.63 -19.58
CA LEU A 489 -11.73 -7.59 -19.08
C LEU A 489 -12.25 -6.70 -20.22
N ASN A 490 -13.43 -6.12 -20.02
CA ASN A 490 -14.07 -5.24 -21.01
C ASN A 490 -13.51 -3.80 -20.95
N SER A 491 -12.61 -3.48 -21.89
CA SER A 491 -12.00 -2.15 -22.05
C SER A 491 -13.01 -1.02 -22.31
N LYS A 492 -14.17 -1.31 -22.92
CA LYS A 492 -15.21 -0.30 -23.25
C LYS A 492 -15.91 0.28 -22.02
N SER A 493 -15.76 -0.35 -20.86
CA SER A 493 -16.34 0.11 -19.60
C SER A 493 -15.42 1.04 -18.80
N MET A 494 -14.31 1.47 -19.39
CA MET A 494 -13.34 2.35 -18.76
C MET A 494 -13.90 3.76 -18.55
N LEU A 495 -13.58 4.33 -17.39
CA LEU A 495 -13.87 5.73 -17.06
C LEU A 495 -12.55 6.41 -16.69
N THR A 496 -12.32 7.59 -17.25
CA THR A 496 -11.21 8.48 -16.89
C THR A 496 -11.53 9.28 -15.64
N GLY A 497 -10.50 9.83 -14.98
CA GLY A 497 -10.69 10.67 -13.79
C GLY A 497 -11.61 11.87 -14.05
N ASP A 498 -11.49 12.50 -15.22
CA ASP A 498 -12.34 13.63 -15.63
C ASP A 498 -13.81 13.24 -15.81
N GLU A 499 -14.07 12.05 -16.37
CA GLU A 499 -15.44 11.52 -16.51
C GLU A 499 -16.03 11.17 -15.14
N LEU A 500 -15.23 10.57 -14.27
CA LEU A 500 -15.65 10.21 -12.91
C LEU A 500 -15.96 11.44 -12.05
N GLY A 501 -15.20 12.53 -12.25
CA GLY A 501 -15.44 13.82 -11.60
C GLY A 501 -16.75 14.50 -12.02
N LYS A 502 -17.21 14.25 -13.26
CA LYS A 502 -18.49 14.77 -13.79
C LYS A 502 -19.72 13.97 -13.35
N LEU A 503 -19.53 12.78 -12.77
CA LEU A 503 -20.61 11.92 -12.26
C LEU A 503 -20.98 12.22 -10.80
N LYS A 504 -20.18 13.05 -10.11
CA LYS A 504 -20.49 13.59 -8.79
C LYS A 504 -21.26 14.90 -8.92
#